data_AF-A0A256FBT1-F1
#
_entry.id   AF-A0A256FBT1-F1
#
_cell.length_a   1.000
_cell.length_b   1.000
_cell.length_c   1.000
_cell.angle_alpha   90.00
_cell.angle_beta   90.00
_cell.angle_gamma   90.00
#
_symmetry.space_group_name_H-M   'P 1'
#
loop_
_entity.id
_entity.type
_entity.pdbx_description
1 polymer ?
#
loop_
_entity_poly.entity_id
_entity_poly.type
_entity_poly.pdbx_seq_one_letter_code
_entity_poly.pdbx_strand_id
1 'polypeptide(L)' 'MLTSRKLLHEKAIAIESDIRGLLRKFGLKVGVIGTIVFDDRIRSLADDIAELLEFMEPSLSTQQKLRNIHGTP' A
#
# COMPACT_ATOMS: atom_id res chain seq x y z
N MET A 1 16.94 19.26 -6.16
CA MET A 1 16.18 18.49 -5.15
C MET A 1 14.85 17.96 -5.71
N LEU A 2 14.89 17.25 -6.85
CA LEU A 2 13.69 16.67 -7.49
C LEU A 2 13.82 15.14 -7.67
N THR A 3 15.06 14.66 -7.79
CA THR A 3 15.42 13.25 -7.99
C THR A 3 15.05 12.38 -6.79
N SER A 4 15.36 12.82 -5.56
CA SER A 4 15.04 12.05 -4.34
C SER A 4 13.53 11.90 -4.13
N ARG A 5 12.76 12.94 -4.47
CA ARG A 5 11.29 12.94 -4.43
C ARG A 5 10.70 11.95 -5.43
N LYS A 6 11.20 11.99 -6.68
CA LYS A 6 10.76 11.07 -7.73
C LYS A 6 11.07 9.61 -7.36
N LEU A 7 12.26 9.36 -6.82
CA LEU A 7 12.70 8.03 -6.38
C LEU A 7 11.85 7.47 -5.23
N LEU A 8 11.45 8.31 -4.27
CA LEU A 8 10.51 7.94 -3.21
C LEU A 8 9.14 7.54 -3.76
N HIS A 9 8.63 8.29 -4.73
CA HIS A 9 7.34 8.00 -5.36
C HIS A 9 7.38 6.69 -6.17
N GLU A 10 8.44 6.45 -6.93
CA GLU A 10 8.64 5.20 -7.68
C GLU A 10 8.70 3.98 -6.75
N LYS A 11 9.37 4.12 -5.59
CA LYS A 11 9.40 3.08 -4.55
C LYS A 11 8.02 2.82 -3.94
N ALA A 12 7.23 3.85 -3.67
CA ALA A 12 5.87 3.71 -3.16
C ALA A 12 4.97 2.94 -4.14
N ILE A 13 5.04 3.26 -5.44
CA ILE A 13 4.33 2.54 -6.50
C ILE A 13 4.75 1.07 -6.56
N ALA A 14 6.05 0.79 -6.49
CA ALA A 14 6.55 -0.58 -6.53
C ALA A 14 5.99 -1.42 -5.37
N ILE A 15 6.00 -0.86 -4.14
CA ILE A 15 5.42 -1.53 -2.97
C ILE A 15 3.91 -1.77 -3.15
N GLU A 16 3.15 -0.78 -3.63
CA GLU A 16 1.72 -1.00 -3.92
C GLU A 16 1.49 -2.13 -4.92
N SER A 17 2.31 -2.19 -5.97
CA SER A 17 2.25 -3.24 -6.99
C SER A 17 2.56 -4.62 -6.40
N ASP A 18 3.58 -4.71 -5.55
CA ASP A 18 3.95 -5.95 -4.86
C ASP A 18 2.83 -6.44 -3.93
N ILE A 19 2.17 -5.54 -3.20
CA ILE A 19 1.02 -5.86 -2.35
C ILE A 19 -0.15 -6.40 -3.20
N ARG A 20 -0.48 -5.75 -4.32
CA ARG A 20 -1.51 -6.27 -5.25
C ARG A 20 -1.14 -7.65 -5.79
N GLY A 21 0.14 -7.87 -6.09
CA GLY A 21 0.68 -9.16 -6.52
C GLY A 21 0.55 -10.24 -5.45
N LEU A 22 0.85 -9.90 -4.19
CA LEU A 22 0.72 -10.79 -3.03
C LEU A 22 -0.74 -11.17 -2.80
N LEU A 23 -1.65 -10.19 -2.72
CA LEU A 23 -3.08 -10.45 -2.52
C LEU A 23 -3.68 -11.32 -3.63
N ARG A 24 -3.25 -11.12 -4.88
CA ARG A 24 -3.69 -11.96 -6.01
C ARG A 24 -3.30 -13.44 -5.81
N LYS A 25 -2.18 -13.74 -5.15
CA LYS A 25 -1.78 -15.13 -4.84
C LYS A 25 -2.73 -15.80 -3.85
N PHE A 26 -3.37 -15.02 -2.98
CA PHE A 26 -4.42 -15.47 -2.07
C PHE A 26 -5.83 -15.47 -2.70
N GLY A 27 -5.95 -15.15 -4.00
CA GLY A 27 -7.24 -15.02 -4.69
C GLY A 27 -7.96 -13.68 -4.44
N LEU A 28 -7.36 -12.77 -3.67
CA LEU A 28 -7.94 -11.48 -3.31
C LEU A 28 -7.62 -10.42 -4.37
N LYS A 29 -8.66 -9.78 -4.92
CA LYS A 29 -8.51 -8.76 -5.98
C LYS A 29 -8.73 -7.35 -5.43
N VAL A 30 -7.67 -6.54 -5.51
CA VAL A 30 -7.70 -5.12 -5.10
C VAL A 30 -8.57 -4.27 -6.01
N GLY A 31 -8.47 -4.46 -7.33
CA GLY A 31 -9.16 -3.62 -8.32
C GLY A 31 -8.46 -2.27 -8.55
N VAL A 32 -9.07 -1.42 -9.39
CA VAL A 32 -8.61 -0.05 -9.65
C VAL A 32 -9.15 0.85 -8.54
N ILE A 33 -8.26 1.41 -7.72
CA ILE A 33 -8.58 2.30 -6.61
C ILE A 33 -7.52 3.40 -6.51
N GLY A 34 -7.92 4.58 -6.06
CA GLY A 34 -6.99 5.69 -5.81
C GLY A 34 -6.10 5.42 -4.58
N THR A 35 -4.91 6.01 -4.55
CA THR A 35 -3.91 5.86 -3.48
C THR A 35 -4.45 6.21 -2.09
N ILE A 36 -5.40 7.15 -1.99
CA ILE A 36 -6.01 7.59 -0.73
C ILE A 36 -6.79 6.45 -0.04
N VAL A 37 -7.46 5.60 -0.82
CA VAL A 37 -8.30 4.50 -0.31
C VAL A 37 -7.62 3.14 -0.45
N PHE A 38 -6.34 3.12 -0.85
CA PHE A 38 -5.60 1.88 -1.07
C PHE A 38 -5.48 1.08 0.22
N ASP A 39 -4.99 1.71 1.28
CA ASP A 39 -4.78 1.06 2.59
C ASP A 39 -6.07 0.45 3.16
N ASP A 40 -7.18 1.18 3.12
CA ASP A 40 -8.47 0.69 3.62
C ASP A 40 -9.00 -0.49 2.80
N ARG A 41 -8.75 -0.50 1.49
CA ARG A 41 -9.08 -1.66 0.65
C ARG A 41 -8.24 -2.88 1.00
N ILE A 42 -6.94 -2.71 1.28
CA ILE A 42 -6.07 -3.82 1.70
C ILE A 42 -6.57 -4.39 3.02
N ARG A 43 -6.90 -3.54 4.00
CA ARG A 43 -7.48 -3.98 5.28
C ARG A 43 -8.76 -4.77 5.07
N SER A 44 -9.70 -4.23 4.29
CA SER A 44 -10.98 -4.91 3.98
C SER A 44 -10.80 -6.26 3.27
N LEU A 45 -9.76 -6.42 2.44
CA LEU A 45 -9.49 -7.70 1.77
C LEU A 45 -8.79 -8.72 2.68
N ALA A 46 -8.01 -8.24 3.64
CA ALA A 46 -7.28 -9.09 4.59
C ALA A 46 -8.07 -9.38 5.88
N ASP A 47 -9.22 -8.74 6.09
CA ASP A 47 -10.02 -8.84 7.32
C ASP A 47 -10.42 -10.29 7.66
N ASP A 48 -10.73 -11.09 6.64
CA ASP A 48 -11.08 -12.51 6.80
C ASP A 48 -9.86 -13.42 7.07
N ILE A 49 -8.63 -12.90 6.99
CA ILE A 49 -7.37 -13.65 7.17
C ILE A 49 -6.46 -12.87 8.12
N ALA A 50 -6.63 -13.09 9.43
CA ALA A 50 -5.91 -12.38 10.49
C ALA A 50 -4.37 -12.38 10.32
N GLU A 51 -3.79 -13.49 9.89
CA GLU A 51 -2.33 -13.64 9.67
C GLU A 51 -1.83 -12.76 8.50
N LEU A 52 -2.66 -12.59 7.46
CA LEU A 52 -2.37 -11.71 6.34
C LEU A 52 -2.50 -10.24 6.74
N LEU A 53 -3.49 -9.90 7.57
CA LEU A 53 -3.67 -8.54 8.10
C LEU A 53 -2.48 -8.12 8.99
N GLU A 54 -1.98 -9.03 9.84
CA GLU A 54 -0.81 -8.80 10.68
C GLU A 54 0.46 -8.53 9.85
N PHE A 55 0.63 -9.23 8.73
CA PHE A 55 1.71 -8.96 7.78
C PHE A 55 1.54 -7.61 7.05
N MET A 56 0.29 -7.18 6.82
CA MET A 56 -0.01 -6.04 5.98
C MET A 56 0.10 -4.70 6.72
N GLU A 57 -0.27 -4.64 7.99
CA GLU A 57 -0.25 -3.40 8.79
C GLU A 57 1.11 -2.67 8.85
N PRO A 58 2.25 -3.35 9.05
CA PRO A 58 3.56 -2.69 9.02
C PRO A 58 3.85 -1.99 7.68
N SER A 59 3.40 -2.59 6.57
CA SER A 59 3.58 -2.02 5.23
C SER A 59 2.71 -0.79 5.01
N LEU A 60 1.43 -0.87 5.40
CA LEU A 60 0.49 0.25 5.31
C LEU A 60 0.92 1.42 6.19
N SER A 61 1.35 1.16 7.43
CA SER A 61 1.83 2.19 8.34
C SER A 61 3.09 2.91 7.81
N THR A 62 3.97 2.19 7.12
CA THR A 62 5.15 2.76 6.47
C THR A 62 4.75 3.68 5.31
N GLN A 63 3.79 3.26 4.49
CA GLN A 63 3.25 4.09 3.40
C GLN A 63 2.58 5.36 3.91
N GLN A 64 1.74 5.26 4.94
CA GLN A 64 1.10 6.43 5.55
C GLN A 64 2.12 7.45 6.06
N LYS A 65 3.19 6.99 6.73
CA LYS A 65 4.27 7.86 7.19
C LYS A 65 4.98 8.54 6.03
N LEU A 66 5.27 7.81 4.95
CA LEU A 66 5.90 8.37 3.76
C LEU A 66 5.01 9.42 3.08
N ARG A 67 3.68 9.20 2.99
CA ARG A 67 2.72 10.20 2.49
C ARG A 67 2.68 11.46 3.36
N ASN A 68 2.66 11.29 4.69
CA ASN A 68 2.65 12.41 5.65
C ASN A 68 3.92 13.25 5.56
N ILE A 69 5.09 12.62 5.38
CA ILE A 69 6.37 13.32 5.14
C ILE A 69 6.33 14.09 3.81
N HIS A 70 5.51 13.63 2.85
CA HIS A 70 5.46 14.20 1.52
C HIS A 70 4.56 15.45 1.36
N GLY A 71 3.69 15.74 2.33
CA GLY A 71 2.92 16.98 2.40
C GLY A 71 2.07 17.26 1.16
N THR A 72 0.95 16.55 1.02
CA THR A 72 -0.22 17.04 0.26
C THR A 72 -1.49 16.56 0.97
N PRO A 73 -2.37 17.48 1.41
CA PRO A 73 -3.73 17.13 1.82
C PRO A 73 -4.55 16.58 0.65
#